data_AF-A0A1I6SW03-F1
#
_entry.id   AF-A0A1I6SW03-F1
#
_cell.length_a   1.000
_cell.length_b   1.000
_cell.length_c   1.000
_cell.angle_alpha   90.00
_cell.angle_beta   90.00
_cell.angle_gamma   90.00
#
_symmetry.space_group_name_H-M   'P 1'
#
loop_
_entity.id
_entity.type
_entity.pdbx_description
1 polymer ?
#
loop_
_entity_poly.entity_id
_entity_poly.type
_entity_poly.pdbx_seq_one_letter_code
_entity_poly.pdbx_strand_id
1 'polypeptide(L)'
;MEKIIEPKNESSLRNLSTNDKTLLIGIGMFFWLGIGSFAYLFEITLKDIFFNLSISPNLTEIFGEMMNFLTYVLGVIYLIKVIQRGKIKLLKLFKISFLMLVIGQLLQFIEPMINDKLRSDNYFENSNQYYDFLKENPNYYWISIYLGISLYFIIGMIIYFKRK
;
A
#
# COMPACT_ATOMS: atom_id res chain seq x y z
N MET A 1 1.94 51.43 -15.41
CA MET A 1 1.03 50.63 -14.56
C MET A 1 1.52 49.20 -14.58
N GLU A 2 2.40 48.84 -13.64
CA GLU A 2 2.81 47.46 -13.45
C GLU A 2 1.65 46.68 -12.81
N LYS A 3 1.22 45.62 -13.48
CA LYS A 3 0.27 44.66 -12.93
C LYS A 3 1.04 43.83 -11.90
N ILE A 4 0.86 44.15 -10.63
CA ILE A 4 1.30 43.30 -9.52
C ILE A 4 0.52 42.00 -9.65
N ILE A 5 1.23 40.92 -10.03
CA ILE A 5 0.70 39.56 -10.02
C ILE A 5 0.65 39.16 -8.55
N GLU A 6 -0.52 39.29 -7.91
CA GLU A 6 -0.72 38.75 -6.58
C GLU A 6 -0.45 37.24 -6.58
N PRO A 7 0.30 36.70 -5.60
CA PRO A 7 0.53 35.28 -5.48
C PRO A 7 -0.78 34.59 -5.05
N LYS A 8 -1.56 34.12 -6.04
CA LYS A 8 -2.58 33.09 -5.80
C LYS A 8 -1.85 31.80 -5.37
N ASN A 9 -1.92 31.43 -4.09
CA ASN A 9 -2.20 30.05 -3.61
C ASN A 9 -1.63 29.64 -2.23
N GLU A 10 -1.28 30.54 -1.32
CA GLU A 10 -0.99 30.11 0.07
C GLU A 10 -2.16 30.31 1.05
N SER A 11 -3.08 31.23 0.77
CA SER A 11 -4.20 31.55 1.67
C SER A 11 -5.36 30.56 1.61
N SER A 12 -5.55 29.85 0.49
CA SER A 12 -6.69 28.95 0.27
C SER A 12 -6.60 27.63 1.06
N LEU A 13 -5.38 27.16 1.36
CA LEU A 13 -5.17 25.97 2.21
C LEU A 13 -5.36 26.26 3.70
N ARG A 14 -5.21 27.52 4.15
CA ARG A 14 -5.42 27.90 5.57
C ARG A 14 -6.90 28.00 5.95
N ASN A 15 -7.80 28.16 4.96
CA ASN A 15 -9.24 28.30 5.17
C ASN A 15 -10.04 27.07 4.68
N LEU A 16 -9.51 25.85 4.91
CA LEU A 16 -10.32 24.63 4.77
C LEU A 16 -11.41 24.61 5.84
N SER A 17 -12.66 24.37 5.44
CA SER A 17 -13.74 24.17 6.39
C SER A 17 -13.44 22.96 7.29
N THR A 18 -14.02 22.90 8.50
CA THR A 18 -13.88 21.72 9.37
C THR A 18 -14.28 20.44 8.64
N ASN A 19 -15.30 20.50 7.79
CA ASN A 19 -15.74 19.38 6.95
C ASN A 19 -14.65 18.92 5.97
N ASP A 20 -13.93 19.85 5.33
CA ASP A 20 -12.85 19.50 4.40
C ASP A 20 -11.65 18.87 5.11
N LYS A 21 -11.33 19.33 6.32
CA LYS A 21 -10.28 18.73 7.15
C LYS A 21 -10.62 17.29 7.54
N THR A 22 -11.86 17.04 7.98
CA THR A 22 -12.33 15.69 8.31
C THR A 22 -12.29 14.77 7.09
N LEU A 23 -12.72 15.27 5.92
CA LEU A 23 -12.66 14.51 4.68
C LEU A 23 -11.21 14.17 4.28
N LEU A 24 -10.26 15.09 4.44
CA LEU A 24 -8.84 14.84 4.17
C LEU A 24 -8.25 13.76 5.09
N ILE A 25 -8.56 13.80 6.39
CA ILE A 25 -8.13 12.78 7.35
C ILE A 25 -8.70 11.42 6.93
N GLY A 26 -10.00 11.36 6.63
CA GLY A 26 -10.65 10.12 6.19
C GLY A 26 -10.08 9.58 4.87
N ILE A 27 -9.77 10.45 3.91
CA ILE A 27 -9.06 10.06 2.68
C ILE A 27 -7.72 9.41 3.04
N GLY A 28 -6.90 10.06 3.87
CA GLY A 28 -5.60 9.53 4.27
C GLY A 28 -5.71 8.17 4.95
N MET A 29 -6.63 8.02 5.91
CA MET A 29 -6.86 6.77 6.63
C MET A 29 -7.33 5.63 5.70
N PHE A 30 -8.41 5.86 4.93
CA PHE A 30 -8.95 4.82 4.06
C PHE A 30 -8.01 4.46 2.93
N PHE A 31 -7.26 5.44 2.43
CA PHE A 31 -6.26 5.19 1.43
C PHE A 31 -5.11 4.33 1.97
N TRP A 32 -4.60 4.66 3.15
CA TRP A 32 -3.53 3.89 3.79
C TRP A 32 -3.95 2.45 4.08
N LEU A 33 -5.12 2.28 4.70
CA LEU A 33 -5.68 0.95 4.99
C LEU A 33 -6.02 0.19 3.72
N GLY A 34 -6.55 0.88 2.69
CA GLY A 34 -6.87 0.26 1.41
C GLY A 34 -5.63 -0.26 0.72
N ILE A 35 -4.56 0.55 0.63
CA ILE A 35 -3.26 0.09 0.11
C ILE A 35 -2.74 -1.09 0.91
N GLY A 36 -2.75 -1.00 2.24
CA GLY A 36 -2.30 -2.11 3.09
C GLY A 36 -3.08 -3.39 2.82
N SER A 37 -4.37 -3.26 2.49
CA SER A 37 -5.19 -4.40 2.12
C SER A 37 -4.70 -5.06 0.82
N PHE A 38 -4.41 -4.27 -0.21
CA PHE A 38 -3.87 -4.77 -1.47
C PHE A 38 -2.42 -5.27 -1.33
N ALA A 39 -1.60 -4.63 -0.51
CA ALA A 39 -0.21 -5.01 -0.29
C ALA A 39 -0.13 -6.41 0.33
N TYR A 40 -0.92 -6.66 1.38
CA TYR A 40 -1.05 -7.99 1.98
C TYR A 40 -1.60 -9.01 0.97
N LEU A 41 -2.63 -8.65 0.21
CA LEU A 41 -3.22 -9.53 -0.80
C LEU A 41 -2.18 -9.95 -1.85
N PHE A 42 -1.41 -9.00 -2.39
CA PHE A 42 -0.39 -9.32 -3.38
C PHE A 42 0.78 -10.10 -2.79
N GLU A 43 1.15 -9.81 -1.54
CA GLU A 43 2.16 -10.57 -0.82
C GLU A 43 1.75 -12.04 -0.63
N ILE A 44 0.55 -12.29 -0.11
CA ILE A 44 0.11 -13.67 0.16
C ILE A 44 -0.13 -14.46 -1.13
N THR A 45 -0.71 -13.83 -2.16
CA THR A 45 -0.85 -14.45 -3.48
C THR A 45 0.52 -14.76 -4.10
N LEU A 46 1.52 -13.89 -3.95
CA LEU A 46 2.87 -14.16 -4.43
C LEU A 46 3.51 -15.34 -3.67
N LYS A 47 3.37 -15.37 -2.33
CA LYS A 47 3.84 -16.48 -1.49
C LYS A 47 3.19 -17.80 -1.92
N ASP A 48 1.88 -17.79 -2.20
CA ASP A 48 1.16 -18.97 -2.67
C ASP A 48 1.66 -19.46 -4.03
N ILE A 49 1.93 -18.56 -4.98
CA ILE A 49 2.57 -18.91 -6.25
C ILE A 49 3.94 -19.55 -6.00
N PHE A 50 4.73 -18.99 -5.08
CA PHE A 50 6.09 -19.45 -4.80
C PHE A 50 6.09 -20.81 -4.11
N PHE A 51 5.15 -21.06 -3.19
CA PHE A 51 4.95 -22.38 -2.58
C PHE A 51 4.55 -23.41 -3.62
N ASN A 52 3.68 -23.06 -4.58
CA ASN A 52 3.32 -23.97 -5.67
C ASN A 52 4.53 -24.31 -6.58
N LEU A 53 5.45 -23.35 -6.76
CA LEU A 53 6.65 -23.50 -7.59
C LEU A 53 7.87 -24.02 -6.82
N SER A 54 7.74 -24.35 -5.54
CA SER A 54 8.84 -24.80 -4.68
C SER A 54 10.03 -23.82 -4.65
N ILE A 55 9.73 -22.51 -4.66
CA ILE A 55 10.75 -21.46 -4.51
C ILE A 55 11.27 -21.46 -3.08
N SER A 56 12.57 -21.20 -2.92
CA SER A 56 13.22 -21.25 -1.61
C SER A 56 12.61 -20.25 -0.61
N PRO A 57 12.56 -20.60 0.70
CA PRO A 57 11.98 -19.74 1.73
C PRO A 57 12.55 -18.32 1.80
N ASN A 58 13.87 -18.18 1.65
CA ASN A 58 14.56 -16.89 1.67
C ASN A 58 14.10 -15.96 0.54
N LEU A 59 13.97 -16.48 -0.69
CA LEU A 59 13.48 -15.72 -1.83
C LEU A 59 12.00 -15.38 -1.63
N THR A 60 11.21 -16.34 -1.15
CA THR A 60 9.79 -16.12 -0.85
C THR A 60 9.57 -14.98 0.13
N GLU A 61 10.36 -14.91 1.18
CA GLU A 61 10.29 -13.81 2.15
C GLU A 61 10.71 -12.47 1.54
N ILE A 62 11.88 -12.41 0.90
CA ILE A 62 12.41 -11.16 0.33
C ILE A 62 11.46 -10.59 -0.73
N PHE A 63 10.97 -11.45 -1.63
CA PHE A 63 10.05 -11.02 -2.69
C PHE A 63 8.68 -10.63 -2.13
N GLY A 64 8.18 -11.30 -1.08
CA GLY A 64 6.97 -10.92 -0.38
C GLY A 64 7.06 -9.51 0.22
N GLU A 65 8.14 -9.25 0.97
CA GLU A 65 8.41 -7.94 1.56
C GLU A 65 8.59 -6.84 0.49
N MET A 66 9.29 -7.16 -0.61
CA MET A 66 9.42 -6.25 -1.75
C MET A 66 8.07 -5.93 -2.40
N MET A 67 7.19 -6.93 -2.54
CA MET A 67 5.84 -6.73 -3.10
C MET A 67 5.03 -5.78 -2.23
N ASN A 68 5.07 -5.97 -0.91
CA ASN A 68 4.40 -5.13 0.06
C ASN A 68 4.91 -3.68 -0.04
N PHE A 69 6.23 -3.51 0.01
CA PHE A 69 6.91 -2.22 -0.14
C PHE A 69 6.52 -1.49 -1.45
N LEU A 70 6.61 -2.19 -2.59
CA LEU A 70 6.29 -1.64 -3.91
C LEU A 70 4.83 -1.20 -4.00
N THR A 71 3.91 -1.97 -3.43
CA THR A 71 2.48 -1.65 -3.44
C THR A 71 2.20 -0.33 -2.73
N TYR A 72 2.83 -0.09 -1.58
CA TYR A 72 2.71 1.18 -0.87
C TYR A 72 3.30 2.36 -1.67
N VAL A 73 4.52 2.22 -2.20
CA VAL A 73 5.17 3.28 -2.97
C VAL A 73 4.34 3.64 -4.21
N LEU A 74 3.94 2.64 -5.00
CA LEU A 74 3.15 2.84 -6.21
C LEU A 74 1.77 3.44 -5.89
N GLY A 75 1.13 2.95 -4.83
CA GLY A 75 -0.14 3.49 -4.37
C GLY A 75 -0.03 4.98 -4.05
N VAL A 76 0.92 5.39 -3.20
CA VAL A 76 1.14 6.80 -2.85
C VAL A 76 1.43 7.66 -4.09
N ILE A 77 2.30 7.20 -4.99
CA ILE A 77 2.58 7.90 -6.26
C ILE A 77 1.29 8.09 -7.07
N TYR A 78 0.45 7.06 -7.15
CA TYR A 78 -0.83 7.14 -7.84
C TYR A 78 -1.76 8.18 -7.21
N LEU A 79 -1.92 8.19 -5.88
CA LEU A 79 -2.75 9.18 -5.19
C LEU A 79 -2.26 10.60 -5.44
N ILE A 80 -0.95 10.85 -5.33
CA ILE A 80 -0.38 12.16 -5.61
C ILE A 80 -0.70 12.59 -7.04
N LYS A 81 -0.53 11.70 -8.03
CA LYS A 81 -0.89 11.99 -9.43
C LYS A 81 -2.38 12.31 -9.58
N VAL A 82 -3.26 11.61 -8.86
CA VAL A 82 -4.71 11.86 -8.89
C VAL A 82 -5.04 13.23 -8.30
N ILE A 83 -4.43 13.59 -7.17
CA ILE A 83 -4.63 14.89 -6.50
C ILE A 83 -4.09 16.03 -7.37
N GLN A 84 -2.86 15.90 -7.89
CA GLN A 84 -2.20 16.92 -8.72
C GLN A 84 -2.98 17.22 -10.01
N ARG A 85 -3.71 16.24 -10.55
CA ARG A 85 -4.58 16.46 -11.72
C ARG A 85 -5.76 17.39 -11.40
N GLY A 86 -6.11 17.63 -10.12
CA GLY A 86 -7.09 18.63 -9.69
C GLY A 86 -8.54 18.38 -10.15
N LYS A 87 -8.83 17.27 -10.83
CA LYS A 87 -10.14 17.00 -11.44
C LYS A 87 -11.15 16.38 -10.49
N ILE A 88 -10.71 15.88 -9.34
CA ILE A 88 -11.56 15.08 -8.43
C ILE A 88 -11.91 15.91 -7.19
N LYS A 89 -13.21 16.10 -6.96
CA LYS A 89 -13.73 16.73 -5.74
C LYS A 89 -13.37 15.89 -4.51
N LEU A 90 -13.09 16.55 -3.38
CA LEU A 90 -12.69 15.92 -2.12
C LEU A 90 -13.64 14.77 -1.68
N LEU A 91 -14.95 15.02 -1.70
CA LEU A 91 -15.96 14.02 -1.36
C LEU A 91 -15.91 12.78 -2.27
N LYS A 92 -15.60 12.97 -3.56
CA LYS A 92 -15.45 11.85 -4.50
C LYS A 92 -14.18 11.04 -4.18
N LEU A 93 -13.08 11.71 -3.84
CA LEU A 93 -11.84 11.04 -3.44
C LEU A 93 -12.02 10.25 -2.14
N PHE A 94 -12.77 10.80 -1.18
CA PHE A 94 -13.15 10.09 0.05
C PHE A 94 -13.92 8.81 -0.25
N LYS A 95 -14.98 8.88 -1.08
CA LYS A 95 -15.77 7.71 -1.48
C LYS A 95 -14.93 6.65 -2.21
N ILE A 96 -14.04 7.08 -3.11
CA ILE A 96 -13.13 6.17 -3.83
C ILE A 96 -12.19 5.47 -2.85
N SER A 97 -11.60 6.20 -1.92
CA SER A 97 -10.65 5.64 -0.94
C SER A 97 -11.35 4.65 0.00
N PHE A 98 -12.58 4.98 0.44
CA PHE A 98 -13.42 4.06 1.21
C PHE A 98 -13.77 2.79 0.41
N LEU A 99 -14.21 2.94 -0.84
CA LEU A 99 -14.55 1.81 -1.69
C LEU A 99 -13.33 0.91 -1.96
N MET A 100 -12.16 1.52 -2.16
CA MET A 100 -10.89 0.80 -2.33
C MET A 100 -10.57 -0.08 -1.11
N LEU A 101 -10.76 0.45 0.10
CA LEU A 101 -10.63 -0.34 1.34
C LEU A 101 -11.62 -1.51 1.37
N VAL A 102 -12.91 -1.25 1.12
CA VAL A 102 -13.94 -2.31 1.14
C VAL A 102 -13.62 -3.40 0.12
N ILE A 103 -13.24 -3.04 -1.10
CA ILE A 103 -12.87 -4.01 -2.14
C ILE A 103 -11.63 -4.80 -1.72
N GLY A 104 -10.59 -4.14 -1.20
CA GLY A 104 -9.38 -4.83 -0.73
C GLY A 104 -9.69 -5.86 0.35
N GLN A 105 -10.52 -5.51 1.33
CA GLN A 105 -10.94 -6.41 2.40
C GLN A 105 -11.79 -7.58 1.88
N LEU A 106 -12.73 -7.33 0.95
CA LEU A 106 -13.51 -8.41 0.33
C LEU A 106 -12.64 -9.37 -0.46
N LEU A 107 -11.62 -8.87 -1.18
CA LEU A 107 -10.71 -9.72 -1.93
C LEU A 107 -9.85 -10.59 -1.01
N GLN A 108 -9.35 -10.06 0.12
CA GLN A 108 -8.65 -10.87 1.12
C GLN A 108 -9.51 -12.00 1.70
N PHE A 109 -10.82 -11.80 1.81
CA PHE A 109 -11.73 -12.85 2.24
C PHE A 109 -11.94 -13.93 1.17
N ILE A 110 -12.02 -13.52 -0.09
CA ILE A 110 -12.28 -14.43 -1.23
C ILE A 110 -11.02 -15.21 -1.62
N GLU A 111 -9.84 -14.62 -1.45
CA GLU A 111 -8.58 -15.15 -1.95
C GLU A 111 -8.26 -16.58 -1.48
N PRO A 112 -8.41 -16.93 -0.18
CA PRO A 112 -8.18 -18.30 0.27
C PRO A 112 -9.10 -19.32 -0.42
N MET A 113 -10.36 -18.94 -0.70
CA MET A 113 -11.33 -19.80 -1.37
C MET A 113 -10.97 -20.10 -2.82
N ILE A 114 -10.26 -19.19 -3.48
CA ILE A 114 -9.75 -19.37 -4.84
C ILE A 114 -8.49 -20.23 -4.78
N ASN A 115 -7.56 -19.89 -3.89
CA ASN A 115 -6.26 -20.55 -3.83
C ASN A 115 -6.33 -22.01 -3.37
N ASP A 116 -7.29 -22.37 -2.52
CA ASP A 116 -7.54 -23.78 -2.14
C ASP A 116 -7.70 -24.71 -3.36
N LYS A 117 -8.18 -24.20 -4.50
CA LYS A 117 -8.38 -24.96 -5.74
C LYS A 117 -7.14 -25.04 -6.64
N LEU A 118 -6.12 -24.22 -6.36
CA LEU A 118 -4.92 -24.05 -7.21
C LEU A 118 -3.64 -24.59 -6.57
N ARG A 119 -3.75 -25.26 -5.42
CA ARG A 119 -2.61 -25.83 -4.69
C ARG A 119 -2.05 -27.07 -5.41
N SER A 120 -0.73 -27.11 -5.55
CA SER A 120 0.02 -28.30 -5.96
C SER A 120 0.18 -29.27 -4.79
N ASP A 121 0.52 -30.53 -5.09
CA ASP A 121 0.65 -31.59 -4.08
C ASP A 121 1.69 -31.25 -3.00
N ASN A 122 2.76 -30.53 -3.36
CA ASN A 122 3.83 -30.13 -2.44
C ASN A 122 3.59 -28.79 -1.74
N TYR A 123 2.47 -28.11 -2.02
CA TYR A 123 2.19 -26.77 -1.49
C TYR A 123 2.32 -26.71 0.04
N PHE A 124 1.69 -27.65 0.76
CA PHE A 124 1.69 -27.65 2.22
C PHE A 124 3.07 -27.94 2.80
N GLU A 125 3.84 -28.82 2.17
CA GLU A 125 5.22 -29.10 2.58
C GLU A 125 6.10 -27.86 2.42
N ASN A 126 6.04 -27.21 1.25
CA ASN A 126 6.79 -25.98 0.98
C ASN A 126 6.40 -24.82 1.90
N SER A 127 5.11 -24.70 2.22
CA SER A 127 4.60 -23.70 3.17
C SER A 127 5.15 -23.95 4.58
N ASN A 128 5.14 -25.21 5.04
CA ASN A 128 5.71 -25.57 6.34
C ASN A 128 7.22 -25.29 6.39
N GLN A 129 7.97 -25.66 5.35
CA GLN A 129 9.41 -25.36 5.26
C GLN A 129 9.69 -23.86 5.34
N TYR A 130 8.83 -23.03 4.73
CA TYR A 130 8.94 -21.59 4.83
C TYR A 130 8.74 -21.06 6.26
N TYR A 131 7.70 -21.53 6.96
CA TYR A 131 7.44 -21.09 8.34
C TYR A 131 8.49 -21.59 9.33
N ASP A 132 9.01 -22.81 9.14
CA ASP A 132 10.13 -23.35 9.92
C ASP A 132 11.40 -22.52 9.70
N PHE A 133 11.70 -22.17 8.44
CA PHE A 133 12.82 -21.28 8.11
C PHE A 133 12.71 -19.92 8.81
N LEU A 134 11.54 -19.28 8.82
CA LEU A 134 11.35 -18.00 9.51
C LEU A 134 11.56 -18.11 11.01
N LYS A 135 11.11 -19.22 11.61
CA LYS A 135 11.30 -19.49 13.04
C LYS A 135 12.76 -19.69 13.41
N GLU A 136 13.52 -20.38 12.57
CA GLU A 136 14.95 -20.61 12.76
C GLU A 136 15.81 -19.37 12.47
N ASN A 137 15.31 -18.47 11.63
CA ASN A 137 16.03 -17.28 11.18
C ASN A 137 15.30 -15.99 11.58
N PRO A 138 15.22 -15.65 12.89
CA PRO A 138 14.52 -14.46 13.36
C PRO A 138 15.09 -13.15 12.80
N ASN A 139 16.29 -13.19 12.22
CA ASN A 139 16.89 -12.04 11.55
C ASN A 139 16.05 -11.50 10.38
N TYR A 140 15.22 -12.32 9.75
CA TYR A 140 14.31 -11.85 8.69
C TYR A 140 13.23 -10.90 9.22
N TYR A 141 12.87 -11.00 10.51
CA TYR A 141 11.97 -10.03 11.15
C TYR A 141 12.55 -8.60 11.13
N TRP A 142 13.88 -8.47 11.29
CA TRP A 142 14.53 -7.17 11.21
C TRP A 142 14.48 -6.57 9.79
N ILE A 143 14.50 -7.41 8.75
CA ILE A 143 14.35 -6.95 7.36
C ILE A 143 13.00 -6.24 7.18
N SER A 144 11.92 -6.85 7.66
CA SER A 144 10.57 -6.26 7.63
C SER A 144 10.53 -4.91 8.35
N ILE A 145 11.15 -4.81 9.53
CA ILE A 145 11.25 -3.54 10.28
C ILE A 145 12.02 -2.48 9.48
N TYR A 146 13.20 -2.81 8.97
CA TYR A 146 14.03 -1.85 8.22
C TYR A 146 13.34 -1.39 6.94
N LEU A 147 12.65 -2.29 6.23
CA LEU A 147 11.85 -1.94 5.07
C LEU A 147 10.67 -1.05 5.45
N GLY A 148 9.98 -1.35 6.56
CA GLY A 148 8.90 -0.52 7.08
C GLY A 148 9.34 0.91 7.41
N ILE A 149 10.47 1.08 8.11
CA ILE A 149 11.04 2.40 8.41
C ILE A 149 11.44 3.13 7.12
N SER A 150 12.10 2.42 6.21
CA SER A 150 12.52 2.96 4.91
C SER A 150 11.32 3.41 4.07
N LEU A 151 10.21 2.67 4.13
CA LEU A 151 8.96 2.99 3.45
C LEU A 151 8.39 4.33 3.92
N TYR A 152 8.30 4.55 5.24
CA TYR A 152 7.84 5.84 5.78
C TYR A 152 8.73 6.99 5.34
N PHE A 153 10.06 6.80 5.36
CA PHE A 153 11.01 7.81 4.90
C PHE A 153 10.83 8.14 3.41
N ILE A 154 10.69 7.11 2.56
CA ILE A 154 10.51 7.26 1.11
C ILE A 154 9.17 7.91 0.79
N ILE A 155 8.09 7.52 1.45
CA ILE A 155 6.77 8.16 1.29
C ILE A 155 6.86 9.63 1.68
N GLY A 156 7.51 9.96 2.81
CA GLY A 156 7.76 11.32 3.24
C GLY A 156 8.54 12.14 2.20
N MET A 157 9.61 11.56 1.64
CA MET A 157 10.39 12.16 0.56
C MET A 157 9.56 12.41 -0.70
N ILE A 158 8.78 11.42 -1.15
CA ILE A 158 7.91 11.55 -2.33
C ILE A 158 6.93 12.73 -2.14
N ILE A 159 6.29 12.81 -0.97
CA ILE A 159 5.36 13.91 -0.66
C ILE A 159 6.09 15.26 -0.64
N TYR A 160 7.27 15.34 -0.01
CA TYR A 160 8.06 16.56 0.08
C TYR A 160 8.47 17.08 -1.30
N PHE A 161 9.01 16.22 -2.17
CA PHE A 161 9.45 16.61 -3.51
C PHE A 161 8.30 16.95 -4.45
N LYS A 162 7.11 16.35 -4.26
CA LYS A 162 5.92 16.61 -5.08
C LYS A 162 5.09 17.81 -4.63
N ARG A 163 5.46 18.43 -3.50
CA ARG A 163 4.88 19.71 -3.03
C ARG A 163 5.44 20.91 -3.79
N LYS A 164 6.67 20.81 -4.31
CA LYS A 164 7.30 21.83 -5.16
C LYS A 164 6.80 21.71 -6.59
#